data_AF-A0A0G0VBR5-F1
#
_entry.id   AF-A0A0G0VBR5-F1
#
_cell.length_a   1.000
_cell.length_b   1.000
_cell.length_c   1.000
_cell.angle_alpha   90.00
_cell.angle_beta   90.00
_cell.angle_gamma   90.00
#
_symmetry.space_group_name_H-M   'P 1'
#
loop_
_entity.id
_entity.type
_entity.pdbx_description
1 polymer ?
#
loop_
_entity_poly.entity_id
_entity_poly.type
_entity_poly.pdbx_seq_one_letter_code
_entity_poly.pdbx_strand_id
1 'polypeptide(L)'
;MFHSEFPSFSPDKTGNKKQIRQERAKNRQQQKEESKQEKEYEERILADLRKRYPEAFEAGINEREQHWADVARRERFLSSKTFREAVQKYKIDVSIFEIDSDGFIHFPVKKHFTGERLPKGYGYKGGAARALLLKNLGIDPTYTPRDMDIIRLDPNEPAPGVDIKIAKKFMPEDFSHKNGVEVIQKKDYFKTRDLTINEVLATNEEIIATPECILDSIRRIIRLTPFERKSYGPKMLAKMLRFYAEAIYRWDSATIEDMNEWEFEKNFISPFWLALQMDRAFEVGIPIAEQYTKELQKRGQIPTFLNNAKKAADYLGDLLKHKNFYYRHAPSEQFDMEEEWIQKKFEHLPKQSGFGKRR
;
A
#
# COMPACT_ATOMS: atom_id res chain seq x y z
N MET A 1 -19.37 50.49 77.06
CA MET A 1 -17.95 50.25 76.74
C MET A 1 -17.89 48.89 76.06
N PHE A 2 -17.57 48.68 74.79
CA PHE A 2 -16.76 49.41 73.83
C PHE A 2 -17.47 49.48 72.47
N HIS A 3 -17.43 50.65 71.83
CA HIS A 3 -17.69 50.82 70.41
C HIS A 3 -16.38 50.61 69.65
N SER A 4 -16.39 49.78 68.60
CA SER A 4 -15.30 49.71 67.62
C SER A 4 -15.73 50.47 66.37
N GLU A 5 -15.19 51.67 66.23
CA GLU A 5 -15.31 52.53 65.05
C GLU A 5 -14.54 51.92 63.87
N PHE A 6 -15.17 51.86 62.70
CA PHE A 6 -14.48 51.64 61.44
C PHE A 6 -13.93 52.99 60.94
N PRO A 7 -12.62 53.13 60.68
CA PRO A 7 -12.12 54.31 60.01
C PRO A 7 -12.36 54.18 58.50
N SER A 8 -13.23 55.05 57.98
CA SER A 8 -13.32 55.36 56.56
C SER A 8 -12.04 56.03 56.10
N PHE A 9 -11.28 55.41 55.19
CA PHE A 9 -10.15 56.06 54.53
C PHE A 9 -10.36 56.15 53.02
N SER A 10 -10.27 57.38 52.54
CA SER A 10 -10.54 57.88 51.19
C SER A 10 -9.46 57.45 50.18
N PRO A 11 -9.79 57.18 48.90
CA PRO A 11 -8.81 56.75 47.92
C PRO A 11 -8.10 57.94 47.28
N ASP A 12 -6.94 58.32 47.79
CA ASP A 12 -6.06 59.26 47.10
C ASP A 12 -5.25 58.53 46.00
N LYS A 13 -5.85 58.37 44.81
CA LYS A 13 -5.34 57.56 43.68
C LYS A 13 -4.92 58.38 42.45
N THR A 14 -4.12 59.42 42.62
CA THR A 14 -3.61 60.21 41.47
C THR A 14 -2.08 60.35 41.41
N GLY A 15 -1.34 60.13 42.50
CA GLY A 15 0.14 60.17 42.49
C GLY A 15 0.83 58.89 41.98
N ASN A 16 0.25 57.71 42.26
CA ASN A 16 0.95 56.42 42.11
C ASN A 16 0.75 55.73 40.73
N LYS A 17 -0.24 56.17 39.93
CA LYS A 17 -0.50 55.59 38.60
C LYS A 17 0.57 55.94 37.56
N LYS A 18 1.26 57.07 37.71
CA LYS A 18 2.27 57.54 36.74
C LYS A 18 3.59 56.77 36.88
N GLN A 19 4.01 56.48 38.12
CA GLN A 19 5.20 55.67 38.42
C GLN A 19 5.01 54.20 38.01
N ILE A 20 3.88 53.57 38.36
CA ILE A 20 3.57 52.18 37.95
C ILE A 20 3.51 52.04 36.43
N ARG A 21 3.03 53.06 35.70
CA ARG A 21 2.96 53.05 34.24
C ARG A 21 4.33 53.23 33.58
N GLN A 22 5.23 54.01 34.18
CA GLN A 22 6.62 54.15 33.73
C GLN A 22 7.44 52.88 33.98
N GLU A 23 7.24 52.22 35.11
CA GLU A 23 7.93 50.98 35.47
C GLU A 23 7.49 49.79 34.60
N ARG A 24 6.19 49.67 34.31
CA ARG A 24 5.66 48.68 33.36
C ARG A 24 6.13 48.93 31.91
N ALA A 25 6.35 50.19 31.53
CA ALA A 25 6.88 50.53 30.22
C ALA A 25 8.37 50.14 30.09
N LYS A 26 9.16 50.39 31.14
CA LYS A 26 10.57 49.95 31.21
C LYS A 26 10.70 48.42 31.17
N ASN A 27 9.92 47.68 31.96
CA ASN A 27 9.96 46.21 31.94
C ASN A 27 9.53 45.63 30.58
N ARG A 28 8.58 46.26 29.89
CA ARG A 28 8.19 45.86 28.52
C ARG A 28 9.26 46.18 27.47
N GLN A 29 10.02 47.25 27.65
CA GLN A 29 11.17 47.55 26.79
C GLN A 29 12.30 46.55 27.03
N GLN A 30 12.61 46.27 28.29
CA GLN A 30 13.65 45.32 28.65
C GLN A 30 13.33 43.89 28.18
N GLN A 31 12.09 43.41 28.35
CA GLN A 31 11.66 42.12 27.80
C GLN A 31 11.70 42.07 26.26
N LYS A 32 11.44 43.20 25.58
CA LYS A 32 11.57 43.28 24.12
C LYS A 32 13.02 43.25 23.66
N GLU A 33 13.92 43.88 24.43
CA GLU A 33 15.35 43.88 24.14
C GLU A 33 15.96 42.50 24.41
N GLU A 34 15.59 41.84 25.51
CA GLU A 34 16.00 40.46 25.81
C GLU A 34 15.49 39.48 24.75
N SER A 35 14.21 39.56 24.36
CA SER A 35 13.66 38.73 23.29
C SER A 35 14.31 38.99 21.93
N LYS A 36 14.76 40.23 21.68
CA LYS A 36 15.49 40.58 20.45
C LYS A 36 16.92 40.02 20.48
N GLN A 37 17.61 40.11 21.61
CA GLN A 37 18.94 39.54 21.80
C GLN A 37 18.93 38.01 21.71
N GLU A 38 17.89 37.36 22.25
CA GLU A 38 17.70 35.92 22.17
C GLU A 38 17.51 35.48 20.71
N LYS A 39 16.70 36.19 19.92
CA LYS A 39 16.57 35.95 18.47
C LYS A 39 17.85 36.16 17.69
N GLU A 40 18.59 37.24 17.98
CA GLU A 40 19.89 37.50 17.34
C GLU A 40 20.93 36.41 17.69
N TYR A 41 20.86 35.86 18.90
CA TYR A 41 21.70 34.76 19.34
C TYR A 41 21.32 33.42 18.68
N GLU A 42 20.03 33.11 18.60
CA GLU A 42 19.51 31.95 17.85
C GLU A 42 19.91 32.00 16.38
N GLU A 43 19.78 33.16 15.73
CA GLU A 43 20.19 33.35 14.33
C GLU A 43 21.70 33.13 14.14
N ARG A 44 22.52 33.57 15.09
CA ARG A 44 23.97 33.32 15.07
C ARG A 44 24.31 31.84 15.27
N ILE A 45 23.65 31.15 16.18
CA ILE A 45 23.82 29.71 16.38
C ILE A 45 23.40 28.94 15.13
N LEU A 46 22.24 29.28 14.55
CA LEU A 46 21.76 28.66 13.31
C LEU A 46 22.70 28.91 12.13
N ALA A 47 23.27 30.11 12.02
CA ALA A 47 24.25 30.42 10.98
C ALA A 47 25.55 29.61 11.17
N ASP A 48 26.05 29.47 12.40
CA ASP A 48 27.26 28.70 12.68
C ASP A 48 27.04 27.19 12.50
N LEU A 49 25.86 26.68 12.89
CA LEU A 49 25.46 25.29 12.65
C LEU A 49 25.31 24.97 11.16
N ARG A 50 24.72 25.86 10.37
CA ARG A 50 24.65 25.74 8.89
C ARG A 50 26.03 25.70 8.26
N LYS A 51 26.98 26.47 8.79
CA LYS A 51 28.36 26.51 8.29
C LYS A 51 29.15 25.26 8.67
N ARG A 52 28.92 24.70 9.86
CA ARG A 52 29.66 23.53 10.36
C ARG A 52 29.10 22.18 9.88
N TYR A 53 27.79 22.11 9.64
CA TYR A 53 27.10 20.87 9.25
C TYR A 53 26.18 21.11 8.04
N PRO A 54 26.72 21.54 6.88
CA PRO A 54 25.90 21.86 5.71
C PRO A 54 25.04 20.66 5.26
N GLU A 55 25.59 19.45 5.32
CA GLU A 55 24.95 18.21 4.87
C GLU A 55 23.68 17.85 5.67
N ALA A 56 23.65 18.15 6.98
CA ALA A 56 22.49 17.91 7.85
C ALA A 56 21.32 18.87 7.55
N PHE A 57 21.63 20.07 7.05
CA PHE A 57 20.62 21.07 6.66
C PHE A 57 20.18 20.89 5.20
N GLU A 58 21.09 20.53 4.30
CA GLU A 58 20.76 20.19 2.91
C GLU A 58 19.87 18.95 2.83
N ALA A 59 20.12 17.93 3.67
CA ALA A 59 19.23 16.77 3.79
C ALA A 59 17.81 17.17 4.24
N GLY A 60 17.69 18.02 5.28
CA GLY A 60 16.40 18.48 5.78
C GLY A 60 15.65 19.47 4.86
N ILE A 61 16.37 20.26 4.05
CA ILE A 61 15.78 21.16 3.05
C ILE A 61 15.31 20.36 1.84
N ASN A 62 16.10 19.41 1.34
CA ASN A 62 15.69 18.52 0.25
C ASN A 62 14.47 17.67 0.64
N GLU A 63 14.41 17.15 1.87
CA GLU A 63 13.23 16.43 2.36
C GLU A 63 12.00 17.33 2.50
N ARG A 64 12.16 18.58 2.95
CA ARG A 64 11.05 19.55 3.05
C ARG A 64 10.56 20.03 1.69
N GLU A 65 11.46 20.28 0.75
CA GLU A 65 11.13 20.67 -0.62
C GLU A 65 10.46 19.52 -1.38
N GLN A 66 10.91 18.27 -1.19
CA GLN A 66 10.21 17.09 -1.70
C GLN A 66 8.82 16.96 -1.07
N HIS A 67 8.70 17.12 0.25
CA HIS A 67 7.40 17.10 0.92
C HIS A 67 6.46 18.21 0.42
N TRP A 68 6.96 19.44 0.21
CA TRP A 68 6.15 20.55 -0.31
C TRP A 68 5.82 20.40 -1.80
N ALA A 69 6.73 19.89 -2.61
CA ALA A 69 6.47 19.56 -4.01
C ALA A 69 5.42 18.45 -4.14
N ASP A 70 5.48 17.43 -3.26
CA ASP A 70 4.46 16.40 -3.18
C ASP A 70 3.13 16.99 -2.70
N VAL A 71 3.09 17.87 -1.69
CA VAL A 71 1.86 18.56 -1.27
C VAL A 71 1.23 19.39 -2.39
N ALA A 72 2.03 20.15 -3.14
CA ALA A 72 1.53 20.91 -4.27
C ALA A 72 1.05 20.00 -5.42
N ARG A 73 1.69 18.84 -5.61
CA ARG A 73 1.23 17.79 -6.54
C ARG A 73 -0.09 17.16 -6.08
N ARG A 74 -0.28 16.96 -4.76
CA ARG A 74 -1.48 16.38 -4.13
C ARG A 74 -2.73 17.25 -4.32
N GLU A 75 -2.63 18.55 -4.04
CA GLU A 75 -3.76 19.46 -4.25
C GLU A 75 -4.10 19.61 -5.74
N ARG A 76 -3.07 19.65 -6.61
CA ARG A 76 -3.25 19.63 -8.07
C ARG A 76 -3.87 18.33 -8.57
N PHE A 77 -3.63 17.20 -7.90
CA PHE A 77 -4.16 15.90 -8.30
C PHE A 77 -5.64 15.75 -7.99
N LEU A 78 -6.09 16.05 -6.77
CA LEU A 78 -7.53 16.02 -6.44
C LEU A 78 -8.32 17.10 -7.20
N SER A 79 -7.70 18.24 -7.48
CA SER A 79 -8.28 19.28 -8.33
C SER A 79 -8.08 19.03 -9.83
N SER A 80 -7.33 17.99 -10.21
CA SER A 80 -7.08 17.69 -11.61
C SER A 80 -8.38 17.34 -12.30
N LYS A 81 -8.54 17.87 -13.52
CA LYS A 81 -9.68 17.57 -14.38
C LYS A 81 -9.83 16.06 -14.57
N THR A 82 -8.72 15.34 -14.74
CA THR A 82 -8.68 13.89 -14.92
C THR A 82 -9.23 13.10 -13.72
N PHE A 83 -8.87 13.48 -12.49
CA PHE A 83 -9.39 12.83 -11.28
C PHE A 83 -10.89 13.10 -11.11
N ARG A 84 -11.32 14.35 -11.29
CA ARG A 84 -12.74 14.72 -11.18
C ARG A 84 -13.60 14.03 -12.23
N GLU A 85 -13.13 13.96 -13.47
CA GLU A 85 -13.82 13.24 -14.56
C GLU A 85 -13.93 11.75 -14.26
N ALA A 86 -12.85 11.12 -13.75
CA ALA A 86 -12.87 9.71 -13.39
C ALA A 86 -13.87 9.45 -12.24
N VAL A 87 -13.79 10.21 -11.16
CA VAL A 87 -14.71 10.11 -10.02
C VAL A 87 -16.16 10.28 -10.45
N GLN A 88 -16.45 11.30 -11.27
CA GLN A 88 -17.80 11.57 -11.75
C GLN A 88 -18.32 10.44 -12.66
N LYS A 89 -17.48 9.97 -13.58
CA LYS A 89 -17.81 8.86 -14.49
C LYS A 89 -18.19 7.60 -13.73
N TYR A 90 -17.49 7.29 -12.65
CA TYR A 90 -17.71 6.08 -11.85
C TYR A 90 -18.58 6.32 -10.60
N LYS A 91 -19.15 7.52 -10.44
CA LYS A 91 -20.04 7.91 -9.34
C LYS A 91 -19.44 7.64 -7.95
N ILE A 92 -18.16 7.90 -7.79
CA ILE A 92 -17.45 7.70 -6.53
C ILE A 92 -17.72 8.91 -5.63
N ASP A 93 -18.08 8.63 -4.38
CA ASP A 93 -18.24 9.66 -3.38
C ASP A 93 -16.87 10.08 -2.84
N VAL A 94 -16.36 11.22 -3.29
CA VAL A 94 -15.07 11.77 -2.84
C VAL A 94 -15.16 12.47 -1.49
N SER A 95 -16.36 12.72 -0.96
CA SER A 95 -16.52 13.38 0.34
C SER A 95 -16.01 12.51 1.51
N ILE A 96 -15.82 11.21 1.26
CA ILE A 96 -15.29 10.26 2.23
C ILE A 96 -13.76 10.25 2.31
N PHE A 97 -13.07 10.99 1.42
CA PHE A 97 -11.62 10.99 1.33
C PHE A 97 -11.00 12.02 2.27
N GLU A 98 -10.13 11.56 3.15
CA GLU A 98 -9.25 12.39 3.98
C GLU A 98 -7.81 12.23 3.51
N ILE A 99 -7.06 13.33 3.42
CA ILE A 99 -5.65 13.29 3.04
C ILE A 99 -4.78 13.60 4.25
N ASP A 100 -3.80 12.73 4.52
CA ASP A 100 -2.84 12.96 5.59
C ASP A 100 -1.65 13.85 5.18
N SER A 101 -0.80 14.21 6.15
CA SER A 101 0.40 15.02 5.93
C SER A 101 1.40 14.40 4.94
N ASP A 102 1.35 13.08 4.76
CA ASP A 102 2.21 12.33 3.84
C ASP A 102 1.58 12.17 2.45
N GLY A 103 0.33 12.58 2.28
CA GLY A 103 -0.38 12.59 1.01
C GLY A 103 -1.13 11.31 0.67
N PHE A 104 -1.28 10.42 1.64
CA PHE A 104 -2.11 9.24 1.46
C PHE A 104 -3.58 9.60 1.63
N ILE A 105 -4.41 8.98 0.82
CA ILE A 105 -5.87 9.08 0.91
C ILE A 105 -6.36 8.00 1.86
N HIS A 106 -7.17 8.42 2.82
CA HIS A 106 -7.82 7.61 3.83
C HIS A 106 -9.32 7.67 3.65
N PHE A 107 -9.99 6.55 3.84
CA PHE A 107 -11.45 6.50 3.89
C PHE A 107 -11.95 5.23 4.60
N PRO A 108 -13.16 5.27 5.19
CA PRO A 108 -13.64 4.18 6.01
C PRO A 108 -14.02 2.93 5.19
N VAL A 109 -13.78 1.77 5.78
CA VAL A 109 -14.27 0.48 5.29
C VAL A 109 -15.75 0.31 5.65
N LYS A 110 -16.63 0.47 4.66
CA LYS A 110 -18.08 0.23 4.79
C LYS A 110 -18.47 -1.19 4.39
N LYS A 111 -17.75 -1.78 3.43
CA LYS A 111 -17.98 -3.12 2.88
C LYS A 111 -16.74 -3.99 3.06
N HIS A 112 -16.91 -5.13 3.71
CA HIS A 112 -15.83 -6.10 3.94
C HIS A 112 -16.03 -7.36 3.08
N PHE A 113 -14.95 -8.06 2.73
CA PHE A 113 -15.01 -9.32 1.96
C PHE A 113 -15.16 -10.57 2.85
N THR A 114 -15.07 -10.42 4.17
CA THR A 114 -15.18 -11.51 5.16
C THR A 114 -15.96 -11.01 6.38
N GLY A 115 -16.59 -11.91 7.13
CA GLY A 115 -17.23 -11.61 8.42
C GLY A 115 -16.25 -11.61 9.59
N GLU A 116 -15.10 -12.25 9.44
CA GLU A 116 -14.07 -12.26 10.47
C GLU A 116 -13.24 -10.97 10.44
N ARG A 117 -12.82 -10.48 11.60
CA ARG A 117 -12.07 -9.22 11.74
C ARG A 117 -10.70 -9.49 12.33
N LEU A 118 -9.70 -8.76 11.85
CA LEU A 118 -8.36 -8.79 12.43
C LEU A 118 -8.34 -8.07 13.79
N PRO A 119 -7.42 -8.41 14.70
CA PRO A 119 -7.20 -7.60 15.90
C PRO A 119 -6.70 -6.19 15.53
N LYS A 120 -6.86 -5.24 16.44
CA LYS A 120 -6.28 -3.90 16.31
C LYS A 120 -4.75 -4.01 16.14
N GLY A 121 -4.19 -3.17 15.28
CA GLY A 121 -2.76 -3.19 14.94
C GLY A 121 -2.40 -4.07 13.73
N TYR A 122 -3.37 -4.79 13.16
CA TYR A 122 -3.18 -5.61 11.95
C TYR A 122 -3.95 -5.04 10.77
N GLY A 123 -3.50 -5.39 9.58
CA GLY A 123 -4.13 -5.01 8.33
C GLY A 123 -3.86 -6.01 7.21
N TYR A 124 -4.36 -5.65 6.04
CA TYR A 124 -4.27 -6.36 4.79
C TYR A 124 -3.33 -5.61 3.85
N LYS A 125 -2.55 -6.37 3.07
CA LYS A 125 -1.77 -5.86 1.92
C LYS A 125 -2.19 -6.58 0.64
N GLY A 126 -1.60 -6.19 -0.49
CA GLY A 126 -1.71 -6.94 -1.74
C GLY A 126 -3.15 -7.16 -2.22
N GLY A 127 -3.51 -8.41 -2.53
CA GLY A 127 -4.82 -8.75 -3.09
C GLY A 127 -6.00 -8.42 -2.16
N ALA A 128 -5.83 -8.66 -0.86
CA ALA A 128 -6.86 -8.38 0.15
C ALA A 128 -7.12 -6.88 0.33
N ALA A 129 -6.06 -6.05 0.34
CA ALA A 129 -6.21 -4.61 0.39
C ALA A 129 -6.90 -4.05 -0.86
N ARG A 130 -6.54 -4.54 -2.06
CA ARG A 130 -7.23 -4.17 -3.31
C ARG A 130 -8.70 -4.58 -3.31
N ALA A 131 -9.03 -5.74 -2.76
CA ALA A 131 -10.41 -6.18 -2.64
C ALA A 131 -11.27 -5.19 -1.83
N LEU A 132 -10.76 -4.73 -0.69
CA LEU A 132 -11.44 -3.73 0.13
C LEU A 132 -11.55 -2.39 -0.60
N LEU A 133 -10.48 -1.95 -1.27
CA LEU A 133 -10.49 -0.75 -2.09
C LEU A 133 -11.61 -0.78 -3.14
N LEU A 134 -11.63 -1.81 -4.00
CA LEU A 134 -12.60 -1.90 -5.10
C LEU A 134 -14.05 -2.03 -4.61
N LYS A 135 -14.28 -2.75 -3.51
CA LYS A 135 -15.62 -2.85 -2.89
C LYS A 135 -16.12 -1.52 -2.34
N ASN A 136 -15.25 -0.77 -1.67
CA ASN A 136 -15.63 0.48 -1.01
C ASN A 136 -15.71 1.67 -1.98
N LEU A 137 -14.95 1.63 -3.08
CA LEU A 137 -15.16 2.55 -4.21
C LEU A 137 -16.41 2.19 -5.04
N GLY A 138 -17.04 1.04 -4.80
CA GLY A 138 -18.21 0.59 -5.56
C GLY A 138 -17.90 0.09 -6.97
N ILE A 139 -16.63 -0.18 -7.28
CA ILE A 139 -16.16 -0.64 -8.59
C ILE A 139 -16.46 -2.12 -8.80
N ASP A 140 -16.12 -2.95 -7.81
CA ASP A 140 -16.40 -4.38 -7.82
C ASP A 140 -16.87 -4.82 -6.42
N PRO A 141 -18.19 -4.77 -6.15
CA PRO A 141 -18.77 -5.20 -4.88
C PRO A 141 -18.58 -6.68 -4.59
N THR A 142 -18.29 -7.50 -5.61
CA THR A 142 -18.17 -8.95 -5.53
C THR A 142 -16.74 -9.44 -5.37
N TYR A 143 -15.73 -8.57 -5.57
CA TYR A 143 -14.32 -8.96 -5.58
C TYR A 143 -13.89 -9.69 -4.30
N THR A 144 -13.55 -10.97 -4.40
CA THR A 144 -12.95 -11.74 -3.31
C THR A 144 -11.45 -11.88 -3.53
N PRO A 145 -10.61 -11.59 -2.52
CA PRO A 145 -9.18 -11.86 -2.65
C PRO A 145 -8.94 -13.37 -2.69
N ARG A 146 -7.94 -13.79 -3.47
CA ARG A 146 -7.45 -15.17 -3.50
C ARG A 146 -6.77 -15.54 -2.18
N ASP A 147 -5.74 -14.76 -1.83
CA ASP A 147 -4.97 -14.91 -0.60
C ASP A 147 -5.19 -13.70 0.31
N MET A 148 -5.23 -13.97 1.62
CA MET A 148 -5.26 -12.93 2.64
C MET A 148 -3.85 -12.63 3.15
N ASP A 149 -3.16 -11.71 2.47
CA ASP A 149 -1.87 -11.23 2.95
C ASP A 149 -2.05 -10.30 4.17
N ILE A 150 -1.69 -10.78 5.37
CA ILE A 150 -1.81 -10.03 6.62
C ILE A 150 -0.46 -9.47 7.04
N ILE A 151 -0.54 -8.26 7.56
CA ILE A 151 0.57 -7.47 8.08
C ILE A 151 0.25 -6.96 9.48
N ARG A 152 1.30 -6.65 10.22
CA ARG A 152 1.20 -5.89 11.46
C ARG A 152 1.72 -4.48 11.23
N LEU A 153 0.88 -3.49 11.54
CA LEU A 153 1.17 -2.06 11.45
C LEU A 153 1.79 -1.54 12.75
N ASP A 154 1.42 -2.13 13.89
CA ASP A 154 2.02 -1.79 15.17
C ASP A 154 3.40 -2.44 15.32
N PRO A 155 4.43 -1.74 15.84
CA PRO A 155 5.76 -2.30 16.00
C PRO A 155 5.82 -3.43 17.05
N ASN A 156 4.92 -3.39 18.03
CA ASN A 156 4.82 -4.40 19.08
C ASN A 156 3.65 -5.35 18.81
N GLU A 157 3.89 -6.62 19.09
CA GLU A 157 2.82 -7.62 19.10
C GLU A 157 1.84 -7.29 20.26
N PRO A 158 0.51 -7.31 20.05
CA PRO A 158 -0.44 -6.97 21.12
C PRO A 158 -0.38 -7.90 22.33
N ALA A 159 -0.05 -9.18 22.10
CA ALA A 159 0.26 -10.16 23.13
C ALA A 159 1.13 -11.27 22.53
N PRO A 160 1.97 -11.95 23.32
CA PRO A 160 2.83 -13.02 22.81
C PRO A 160 2.06 -14.11 22.04
N GLY A 161 2.44 -14.35 20.78
CA GLY A 161 1.92 -15.43 19.95
C GLY A 161 0.62 -15.13 19.20
N VAL A 162 0.16 -13.89 19.17
CA VAL A 162 -0.94 -13.41 18.31
C VAL A 162 -0.55 -13.48 16.83
N ASP A 163 0.67 -13.10 16.45
CA ASP A 163 1.20 -13.19 15.08
C ASP A 163 1.11 -14.64 14.57
N ILE A 164 1.47 -15.61 15.41
CA ILE A 164 1.38 -17.05 15.09
C ILE A 164 -0.07 -17.48 14.93
N LYS A 165 -0.98 -17.05 15.82
CA LYS A 165 -2.40 -17.38 15.74
C LYS A 165 -3.03 -16.83 14.46
N ILE A 166 -2.70 -15.60 14.10
CA ILE A 166 -3.18 -14.94 12.88
C ILE A 166 -2.63 -15.63 11.64
N ALA A 167 -1.32 -15.88 11.57
CA ALA A 167 -0.72 -16.57 10.44
C ALA A 167 -1.35 -17.96 10.25
N LYS A 168 -1.49 -18.77 11.31
CA LYS A 168 -2.16 -20.08 11.23
C LYS A 168 -3.61 -20.00 10.76
N LYS A 169 -4.34 -18.96 11.16
CA LYS A 169 -5.77 -18.85 10.88
C LYS A 169 -6.04 -18.34 9.45
N PHE A 170 -5.31 -17.34 9.03
CA PHE A 170 -5.61 -16.58 7.81
C PHE A 170 -4.58 -16.77 6.69
N MET A 171 -3.38 -17.25 7.02
CA MET A 171 -2.28 -17.53 6.08
C MET A 171 -1.69 -18.94 6.34
N PRO A 172 -2.52 -20.00 6.40
CA PRO A 172 -2.05 -21.33 6.83
C PRO A 172 -0.95 -21.90 5.93
N GLU A 173 -1.05 -21.67 4.62
CA GLU A 173 -0.04 -22.11 3.65
C GLU A 173 1.30 -21.42 3.85
N ASP A 174 1.31 -20.09 3.97
CA ASP A 174 2.53 -19.33 4.24
C ASP A 174 3.16 -19.73 5.57
N PHE A 175 2.32 -19.92 6.60
CA PHE A 175 2.77 -20.38 7.91
C PHE A 175 3.46 -21.75 7.82
N SER A 176 2.94 -22.67 7.00
CA SER A 176 3.54 -23.99 6.77
C SER A 176 4.95 -23.90 6.16
N HIS A 177 5.22 -22.84 5.39
CA HIS A 177 6.52 -22.53 4.80
C HIS A 177 7.42 -21.66 5.68
N LYS A 178 7.08 -21.47 6.96
CA LYS A 178 7.78 -20.60 7.94
C LYS A 178 7.76 -19.10 7.57
N ASN A 179 6.83 -18.68 6.72
CA ASN A 179 6.53 -17.28 6.52
C ASN A 179 5.44 -16.87 7.53
N GLY A 180 5.60 -15.70 8.16
CA GLY A 180 4.70 -15.23 9.21
C GLY A 180 4.12 -13.85 8.90
N VAL A 181 3.44 -13.26 9.88
CA VAL A 181 2.98 -11.87 9.77
C VAL A 181 4.19 -10.94 9.66
N GLU A 182 4.24 -10.16 8.58
CA GLU A 182 5.27 -9.15 8.36
C GLU A 182 4.94 -7.87 9.13
N VAL A 183 5.93 -7.27 9.78
CA VAL A 183 5.81 -5.95 10.40
C VAL A 183 6.20 -4.90 9.36
N ILE A 184 5.29 -3.98 9.05
CA ILE A 184 5.56 -2.95 8.05
C ILE A 184 5.38 -1.55 8.63
N GLN A 185 6.20 -0.63 8.16
CA GLN A 185 5.93 0.80 8.34
C GLN A 185 5.21 1.33 7.10
N LYS A 186 4.12 2.07 7.35
CA LYS A 186 3.26 2.62 6.29
C LYS A 186 4.05 3.35 5.20
N LYS A 187 4.99 4.22 5.58
CA LYS A 187 5.78 5.03 4.63
C LYS A 187 6.67 4.18 3.74
N ASP A 188 7.30 3.15 4.29
CA ASP A 188 8.26 2.32 3.56
C ASP A 188 7.55 1.30 2.66
N TYR A 189 6.35 0.90 3.04
CA TYR A 189 5.52 0.00 2.25
C TYR A 189 5.24 0.56 0.85
N PHE A 190 4.73 1.81 0.76
CA PHE A 190 4.35 2.40 -0.53
C PHE A 190 5.55 2.66 -1.45
N LYS A 191 6.72 2.97 -0.89
CA LYS A 191 7.94 3.26 -1.67
C LYS A 191 8.48 2.07 -2.49
N THR A 192 8.07 0.84 -2.14
CA THR A 192 8.65 -0.40 -2.68
C THR A 192 7.64 -1.24 -3.45
N ARG A 193 6.44 -0.70 -3.72
CA ARG A 193 5.42 -1.43 -4.47
C ARG A 193 5.82 -1.52 -5.94
N ASP A 194 5.35 -2.56 -6.59
CA ASP A 194 5.67 -2.89 -7.97
C ASP A 194 4.71 -2.25 -8.97
N LEU A 195 3.40 -2.27 -8.66
CA LEU A 195 2.33 -1.65 -9.44
C LEU A 195 1.60 -0.59 -8.62
N THR A 196 1.13 0.47 -9.28
CA THR A 196 0.36 1.55 -8.64
C THR A 196 -0.93 1.02 -7.99
N ILE A 197 -1.61 0.06 -8.61
CA ILE A 197 -2.79 -0.62 -8.04
C ILE A 197 -2.47 -1.40 -6.75
N ASN A 198 -1.21 -1.65 -6.43
CA ASN A 198 -0.76 -2.32 -5.19
C ASN A 198 -0.36 -1.33 -4.09
N GLU A 199 -0.39 -0.02 -4.38
CA GLU A 199 -0.14 1.04 -3.42
C GLU A 199 -1.39 1.31 -2.56
N VAL A 200 -1.87 0.24 -1.90
CA VAL A 200 -2.97 0.25 -0.95
C VAL A 200 -2.68 -0.65 0.24
N LEU A 201 -3.12 -0.20 1.41
CA LEU A 201 -3.22 -0.92 2.68
C LEU A 201 -4.66 -0.79 3.18
N ALA A 202 -5.12 -1.76 3.95
CA ALA A 202 -6.42 -1.66 4.58
C ALA A 202 -6.40 -2.30 5.97
N THR A 203 -7.10 -1.72 6.93
CA THR A 203 -7.46 -2.36 8.19
C THR A 203 -8.92 -2.80 8.12
N ASN A 204 -9.50 -3.24 9.23
CA ASN A 204 -10.94 -3.47 9.30
C ASN A 204 -11.76 -2.17 9.19
N GLU A 205 -11.14 -1.02 9.49
CA GLU A 205 -11.84 0.26 9.71
C GLU A 205 -11.54 1.27 8.60
N GLU A 206 -10.33 1.21 8.02
CA GLU A 206 -9.81 2.24 7.14
C GLU A 206 -9.05 1.63 5.95
N ILE A 207 -9.18 2.26 4.78
CA ILE A 207 -8.36 2.01 3.60
C ILE A 207 -7.42 3.20 3.42
N ILE A 208 -6.15 2.89 3.16
CA ILE A 208 -5.08 3.86 2.97
C ILE A 208 -4.45 3.59 1.61
N ALA A 209 -4.47 4.56 0.71
CA ALA A 209 -3.93 4.40 -0.64
C ALA A 209 -3.19 5.64 -1.13
N THR A 210 -2.32 5.47 -2.13
CA THR A 210 -1.77 6.62 -2.87
C THR A 210 -2.82 7.19 -3.81
N PRO A 211 -2.72 8.48 -4.18
CA PRO A 211 -3.60 9.08 -5.18
C PRO A 211 -3.56 8.34 -6.53
N GLU A 212 -2.37 7.95 -6.97
CA GLU A 212 -2.13 7.14 -8.18
C GLU A 212 -2.86 5.80 -8.11
N CYS A 213 -2.83 5.11 -6.95
CA CYS A 213 -3.56 3.87 -6.75
C CYS A 213 -5.07 4.04 -6.98
N ILE A 214 -5.66 5.09 -6.40
CA ILE A 214 -7.10 5.38 -6.55
C ILE A 214 -7.42 5.61 -8.03
N LEU A 215 -6.69 6.49 -8.70
CA LEU A 215 -6.96 6.84 -10.09
C LEU A 215 -6.76 5.66 -11.05
N ASP A 216 -5.68 4.91 -10.90
CA ASP A 216 -5.38 3.77 -11.75
C ASP A 216 -6.36 2.62 -11.50
N SER A 217 -6.83 2.43 -10.26
CA SER A 217 -7.90 1.47 -9.96
C SER A 217 -9.22 1.86 -10.61
N ILE A 218 -9.61 3.13 -10.55
CA ILE A 218 -10.84 3.65 -11.17
C ILE A 218 -10.77 3.55 -12.70
N ARG A 219 -9.64 3.92 -13.28
CA ARG A 219 -9.42 3.95 -14.74
C ARG A 219 -9.02 2.60 -15.33
N ARG A 220 -8.76 1.60 -14.48
CA ARG A 220 -8.34 0.24 -14.87
C ARG A 220 -7.00 0.25 -15.61
N ILE A 221 -6.08 1.05 -15.08
CA ILE A 221 -4.73 1.20 -15.61
C ILE A 221 -3.80 0.26 -14.84
N ILE A 222 -3.04 -0.55 -15.58
CA ILE A 222 -1.96 -1.37 -15.05
C ILE A 222 -0.66 -0.64 -15.33
N ARG A 223 -0.01 -0.12 -14.30
CA ARG A 223 1.19 0.71 -14.41
C ARG A 223 2.21 0.35 -13.34
N LEU A 224 3.49 0.35 -13.73
CA LEU A 224 4.63 0.23 -12.82
C LEU A 224 4.79 1.49 -11.97
N THR A 225 5.10 1.30 -10.69
CA THR A 225 5.49 2.41 -9.80
C THR A 225 6.83 3.02 -10.24
N PRO A 226 7.18 4.24 -9.77
CA PRO A 226 8.50 4.81 -9.99
C PRO A 226 9.66 3.95 -9.46
N PHE A 227 9.41 3.11 -8.45
CA PHE A 227 10.40 2.19 -7.89
C PHE A 227 10.75 1.07 -8.88
N GLU A 228 9.74 0.32 -9.32
CA GLU A 228 9.93 -0.83 -10.20
C GLU A 228 10.34 -0.41 -11.62
N ARG A 229 9.94 0.79 -12.07
CA ARG A 229 10.31 1.32 -13.39
C ARG A 229 11.81 1.47 -13.59
N LYS A 230 12.59 1.67 -12.52
CA LYS A 230 14.06 1.78 -12.60
C LYS A 230 14.69 0.50 -13.14
N SER A 231 14.12 -0.65 -12.82
CA SER A 231 14.59 -1.95 -13.26
C SER A 231 13.47 -2.97 -13.12
N TYR A 232 12.82 -3.31 -14.23
CA TYR A 232 11.83 -4.38 -14.27
C TYR A 232 12.32 -5.52 -15.15
N GLY A 233 11.94 -6.75 -14.79
CA GLY A 233 12.33 -7.96 -15.50
C GLY A 233 11.16 -8.69 -16.16
N PRO A 234 11.41 -9.83 -16.80
CA PRO A 234 10.38 -10.67 -17.44
C PRO A 234 9.27 -11.11 -16.48
N LYS A 235 9.60 -11.26 -15.19
CA LYS A 235 8.63 -11.52 -14.12
C LYS A 235 7.52 -10.46 -14.07
N MET A 236 7.90 -9.19 -14.19
CA MET A 236 6.96 -8.08 -14.09
C MET A 236 6.08 -7.97 -15.32
N LEU A 237 6.66 -8.15 -16.52
CA LEU A 237 5.90 -8.20 -17.76
C LEU A 237 4.81 -9.29 -17.73
N ALA A 238 5.17 -10.51 -17.31
CA ALA A 238 4.21 -11.60 -17.18
C ALA A 238 3.09 -11.24 -16.19
N LYS A 239 3.46 -10.68 -15.03
CA LYS A 239 2.54 -10.28 -13.97
C LYS A 239 1.57 -9.21 -14.47
N MET A 240 2.05 -8.19 -15.16
CA MET A 240 1.23 -7.12 -15.73
C MET A 240 0.23 -7.66 -16.76
N LEU A 241 0.65 -8.56 -17.65
CA LEU A 241 -0.26 -9.21 -18.60
C LEU A 241 -1.37 -10.00 -17.88
N ARG A 242 -1.07 -10.67 -16.77
CA ARG A 242 -2.08 -11.37 -15.97
C ARG A 242 -3.08 -10.40 -15.35
N PHE A 243 -2.61 -9.30 -14.76
CA PHE A 243 -3.50 -8.26 -14.22
C PHE A 243 -4.34 -7.59 -15.30
N TYR A 244 -3.74 -7.36 -16.47
CA TYR A 244 -4.43 -6.82 -17.63
C TYR A 244 -5.55 -7.75 -18.10
N ALA A 245 -5.26 -9.04 -18.26
CA ALA A 245 -6.25 -10.05 -18.63
C ALA A 245 -7.38 -10.17 -17.60
N GLU A 246 -7.05 -10.17 -16.30
CA GLU A 246 -8.02 -10.15 -15.21
C GLU A 246 -8.94 -8.92 -15.30
N ALA A 247 -8.38 -7.74 -15.53
CA ALA A 247 -9.13 -6.49 -15.63
C ALA A 247 -10.03 -6.43 -16.88
N ILE A 248 -9.54 -6.91 -18.03
CA ILE A 248 -10.35 -7.05 -19.25
C ILE A 248 -11.51 -8.01 -19.02
N TYR A 249 -11.28 -9.16 -18.39
CA TYR A 249 -12.35 -10.12 -18.13
C TYR A 249 -13.41 -9.57 -17.17
N ARG A 250 -12.99 -8.90 -16.09
CA ARG A 250 -13.92 -8.40 -15.05
C ARG A 250 -14.73 -7.18 -15.51
N TRP A 251 -14.15 -6.36 -16.38
CA TRP A 251 -14.69 -5.02 -16.63
C TRP A 251 -14.74 -4.60 -18.10
N ASP A 252 -14.43 -5.50 -19.02
CA ASP A 252 -14.39 -5.31 -20.48
C ASP A 252 -13.44 -4.21 -20.97
N SER A 253 -12.64 -3.61 -20.08
CA SER A 253 -11.64 -2.62 -20.45
C SER A 253 -10.54 -2.50 -19.41
N ALA A 254 -9.32 -2.35 -19.91
CA ALA A 254 -8.12 -2.04 -19.14
C ALA A 254 -7.07 -1.47 -20.09
N THR A 255 -6.07 -0.79 -19.55
CA THR A 255 -4.93 -0.27 -20.31
C THR A 255 -3.64 -0.56 -19.55
N ILE A 256 -2.57 -0.91 -20.26
CA ILE A 256 -1.22 -0.88 -19.72
C ILE A 256 -0.62 0.47 -20.10
N GLU A 257 -0.14 1.24 -19.11
CA GLU A 257 0.49 2.54 -19.35
C GLU A 257 1.98 2.52 -18.98
N ASP A 258 2.71 3.49 -19.52
CA ASP A 258 4.16 3.68 -19.32
C ASP A 258 5.04 2.52 -19.82
N MET A 259 4.51 1.75 -20.77
CA MET A 259 5.21 0.64 -21.42
C MET A 259 4.83 0.61 -22.89
N ASN A 260 5.74 0.12 -23.72
CA ASN A 260 5.48 -0.07 -25.14
C ASN A 260 5.00 -1.49 -25.42
N GLU A 261 4.12 -1.66 -26.42
CA GLU A 261 3.59 -2.99 -26.77
C GLU A 261 4.69 -3.97 -27.17
N TRP A 262 5.78 -3.49 -27.78
CA TRP A 262 6.93 -4.30 -28.19
C TRP A 262 7.67 -4.95 -27.01
N GLU A 263 7.57 -4.40 -25.80
CA GLU A 263 8.18 -4.98 -24.59
C GLU A 263 7.50 -6.30 -24.20
N PHE A 264 6.29 -6.55 -24.71
CA PHE A 264 5.55 -7.79 -24.50
C PHE A 264 5.63 -8.74 -25.70
N GLU A 265 6.46 -8.47 -26.70
CA GLU A 265 6.66 -9.35 -27.86
C GLU A 265 7.51 -10.58 -27.51
N LYS A 266 7.57 -11.52 -28.46
CA LYS A 266 8.20 -12.83 -28.32
C LYS A 266 9.65 -12.75 -27.80
N ASN A 267 10.04 -13.69 -26.95
CA ASN A 267 11.37 -13.86 -26.32
C ASN A 267 11.73 -12.90 -25.19
N PHE A 268 10.91 -11.90 -24.87
CA PHE A 268 11.15 -11.04 -23.70
C PHE A 268 10.76 -11.71 -22.38
N ILE A 269 9.79 -12.63 -22.40
CA ILE A 269 9.27 -13.30 -21.20
C ILE A 269 9.64 -14.78 -21.25
N SER A 270 10.35 -15.26 -20.24
CA SER A 270 10.66 -16.68 -20.10
C SER A 270 9.37 -17.50 -19.95
N PRO A 271 9.28 -18.70 -20.56
CA PRO A 271 8.16 -19.62 -20.37
C PRO A 271 7.84 -19.89 -18.91
N PHE A 272 8.85 -19.86 -18.03
CA PHE A 272 8.65 -20.02 -16.59
C PHE A 272 7.74 -18.95 -15.99
N TRP A 273 7.93 -17.68 -16.36
CA TRP A 273 7.12 -16.59 -15.81
C TRP A 273 5.70 -16.60 -16.39
N LEU A 274 5.56 -16.97 -17.66
CA LEU A 274 4.25 -17.17 -18.29
C LEU A 274 3.47 -18.30 -17.62
N ALA A 275 4.14 -19.42 -17.38
CA ALA A 275 3.60 -20.56 -16.64
C ALA A 275 3.17 -20.13 -15.23
N LEU A 276 4.04 -19.50 -14.44
CA LEU A 276 3.70 -19.05 -13.10
C LEU A 276 2.47 -18.11 -13.07
N GLN A 277 2.32 -17.23 -14.05
CA GLN A 277 1.15 -16.35 -14.11
C GLN A 277 -0.09 -17.01 -14.69
N MET A 278 0.06 -18.04 -15.53
CA MET A 278 -1.04 -18.89 -16.00
C MET A 278 -1.63 -19.68 -14.84
N ASP A 279 -0.80 -20.28 -13.98
CA ASP A 279 -1.23 -20.97 -12.76
C ASP A 279 -2.03 -20.04 -11.84
N ARG A 280 -1.49 -18.85 -11.57
CA ARG A 280 -2.21 -17.80 -10.84
C ARG A 280 -3.49 -17.32 -11.53
N ALA A 281 -3.60 -17.43 -12.85
CA ALA A 281 -4.82 -17.09 -13.56
C ALA A 281 -5.89 -18.17 -13.34
N PHE A 282 -5.50 -19.45 -13.33
CA PHE A 282 -6.38 -20.57 -12.99
C PHE A 282 -6.90 -20.49 -11.55
N GLU A 283 -6.05 -20.12 -10.60
CA GLU A 283 -6.44 -19.93 -9.19
C GLU A 283 -7.52 -18.84 -9.01
N VAL A 284 -7.55 -17.81 -9.87
CA VAL A 284 -8.62 -16.79 -9.82
C VAL A 284 -9.86 -17.28 -10.58
N GLY A 285 -9.66 -18.05 -11.66
CA GLY A 285 -10.73 -18.77 -12.34
C GLY A 285 -10.43 -19.04 -13.81
N ILE A 286 -11.02 -20.12 -14.33
CA ILE A 286 -10.89 -20.56 -15.73
C ILE A 286 -11.12 -19.40 -16.73
N PRO A 287 -12.16 -18.54 -16.60
CA PRO A 287 -12.38 -17.48 -17.56
C PRO A 287 -11.24 -16.45 -17.64
N ILE A 288 -10.54 -16.21 -16.53
CA ILE A 288 -9.38 -15.30 -16.49
C ILE A 288 -8.18 -15.97 -17.15
N ALA A 289 -7.98 -17.28 -16.92
CA ALA A 289 -6.95 -18.04 -17.63
C ALA A 289 -7.20 -18.05 -19.15
N GLU A 290 -8.45 -18.20 -19.59
CA GLU A 290 -8.83 -18.09 -21.00
C GLU A 290 -8.55 -16.69 -21.57
N GLN A 291 -8.88 -15.63 -20.83
CA GLN A 291 -8.54 -14.28 -21.26
C GLN A 291 -7.02 -14.08 -21.33
N TYR A 292 -6.27 -14.62 -20.36
CA TYR A 292 -4.81 -14.56 -20.35
C TYR A 292 -4.22 -15.28 -21.57
N THR A 293 -4.74 -16.45 -21.95
CA THR A 293 -4.35 -17.16 -23.18
C THR A 293 -4.54 -16.29 -24.42
N LYS A 294 -5.68 -15.60 -24.57
CA LYS A 294 -5.92 -14.69 -25.70
C LYS A 294 -4.89 -13.56 -25.74
N GLU A 295 -4.57 -12.97 -24.59
CA GLU A 295 -3.57 -11.90 -24.51
C GLU A 295 -2.14 -12.38 -24.84
N LEU A 296 -1.80 -13.62 -24.48
CA LEU A 296 -0.53 -14.25 -24.87
C LEU A 296 -0.45 -14.52 -26.37
N GLN A 297 -1.55 -15.00 -26.98
CA GLN A 297 -1.62 -15.25 -28.42
C GLN A 297 -1.49 -13.96 -29.23
N LYS A 298 -2.24 -12.92 -28.84
CA LYS A 298 -2.22 -11.61 -29.48
C LYS A 298 -0.80 -11.02 -29.55
N ARG A 299 0.03 -11.32 -28.55
CA ARG A 299 1.41 -10.83 -28.41
C ARG A 299 2.48 -11.82 -28.87
N GLY A 300 2.07 -12.93 -29.50
CA GLY A 300 2.98 -13.94 -30.03
C GLY A 300 3.80 -14.69 -28.97
N GLN A 301 3.40 -14.65 -27.69
CA GLN A 301 4.07 -15.37 -26.60
C GLN A 301 3.82 -16.88 -26.67
N ILE A 302 2.66 -17.27 -27.20
CA ILE A 302 2.29 -18.67 -27.43
C ILE A 302 1.68 -18.82 -28.84
N PRO A 303 1.73 -20.03 -29.44
CA PRO A 303 1.11 -20.29 -30.73
C PRO A 303 -0.41 -20.02 -30.77
N THR A 304 -0.89 -19.50 -31.90
CA THR A 304 -2.29 -19.12 -32.12
C THR A 304 -3.26 -20.32 -32.21
N PHE A 305 -2.76 -21.53 -32.45
CA PHE A 305 -3.61 -22.74 -32.46
C PHE A 305 -4.02 -23.23 -31.06
N LEU A 306 -3.40 -22.68 -30.00
CA LEU A 306 -3.71 -23.02 -28.60
C LEU A 306 -5.00 -22.32 -28.14
N ASN A 307 -6.14 -22.86 -28.56
CA ASN A 307 -7.46 -22.23 -28.44
C ASN A 307 -8.12 -22.27 -27.06
N ASN A 308 -7.42 -22.73 -26.01
CA ASN A 308 -7.94 -22.72 -24.64
C ASN A 308 -6.81 -22.69 -23.62
N ALA A 309 -7.15 -22.32 -22.38
CA ALA A 309 -6.22 -22.15 -21.27
C ALA A 309 -5.48 -23.44 -20.93
N LYS A 310 -6.17 -24.59 -20.99
CA LYS A 310 -5.57 -25.90 -20.69
C LYS A 310 -4.44 -26.26 -21.65
N LYS A 311 -4.69 -26.14 -22.96
CA LYS A 311 -3.66 -26.37 -23.99
C LYS A 311 -2.49 -25.41 -23.87
N ALA A 312 -2.76 -24.15 -23.51
CA ALA A 312 -1.72 -23.17 -23.26
C ALA A 312 -0.86 -23.55 -22.04
N ALA A 313 -1.48 -24.04 -20.97
CA ALA A 313 -0.77 -24.52 -19.79
C ALA A 313 0.07 -25.76 -20.09
N ASP A 314 -0.49 -26.75 -20.80
CA ASP A 314 0.21 -27.96 -21.22
C ASP A 314 1.45 -27.59 -22.08
N TYR A 315 1.29 -26.69 -23.05
CA TYR A 315 2.39 -26.18 -23.88
C TYR A 315 3.49 -25.53 -23.04
N LEU A 316 3.13 -24.64 -22.11
CA LEU A 316 4.09 -24.00 -21.20
C LEU A 316 4.77 -25.02 -20.28
N GLY A 317 4.06 -26.07 -19.84
CA GLY A 317 4.61 -27.18 -19.07
C GLY A 317 5.62 -27.99 -19.85
N ASP A 318 5.34 -28.31 -21.10
CA ASP A 318 6.26 -29.05 -21.97
C ASP A 318 7.56 -28.27 -22.21
N LEU A 319 7.49 -26.94 -22.36
CA LEU A 319 8.67 -26.07 -22.45
C LEU A 319 9.55 -26.11 -21.18
N LEU A 320 8.97 -26.41 -20.02
CA LEU A 320 9.66 -26.45 -18.72
C LEU A 320 10.21 -27.82 -18.37
N LYS A 321 9.57 -28.91 -18.82
CA LYS A 321 10.05 -30.30 -18.62
C LYS A 321 11.48 -30.51 -19.13
N HIS A 322 11.88 -29.78 -20.17
CA HIS A 322 13.25 -29.82 -20.69
C HIS A 322 14.31 -29.14 -19.80
N LYS A 323 13.93 -28.51 -18.67
CA LYS A 323 14.83 -27.71 -17.80
C LYS A 323 14.84 -28.13 -16.31
N ASN A 324 14.57 -29.39 -15.96
CA ASN A 324 14.52 -29.89 -14.57
C ASN A 324 13.45 -29.21 -13.68
N PHE A 325 12.40 -28.62 -14.26
CA PHE A 325 11.31 -27.97 -13.53
C PHE A 325 9.97 -28.65 -13.82
N TYR A 326 9.27 -29.10 -12.78
CA TYR A 326 7.94 -29.68 -12.88
C TYR A 326 6.88 -28.58 -12.68
N TYR A 327 6.29 -28.12 -13.77
CA TYR A 327 5.18 -27.17 -13.77
C TYR A 327 3.86 -27.94 -13.74
N ARG A 328 3.01 -27.65 -12.75
CA ARG A 328 1.70 -28.27 -12.57
C ARG A 328 0.61 -27.21 -12.73
N HIS A 329 -0.52 -27.57 -13.32
CA HIS A 329 -1.64 -26.66 -13.58
C HIS A 329 -2.89 -27.31 -12.98
N ALA A 330 -3.34 -26.83 -11.82
CA ALA A 330 -4.51 -27.37 -11.13
C ALA A 330 -5.38 -26.21 -10.63
N PRO A 331 -6.71 -26.23 -10.84
CA PRO A 331 -7.63 -25.28 -10.21
C PRO A 331 -7.64 -25.42 -8.67
N SER A 332 -8.06 -24.38 -7.95
CA SER A 332 -8.17 -24.38 -6.48
C SER A 332 -8.96 -25.58 -5.95
N GLU A 333 -10.07 -25.94 -6.61
CA GLU A 333 -10.89 -27.08 -6.21
C GLU A 333 -10.13 -28.41 -6.33
N GLN A 334 -9.22 -28.52 -7.29
CA GLN A 334 -8.37 -29.69 -7.43
C GLN A 334 -7.30 -29.75 -6.33
N PHE A 335 -6.78 -28.61 -5.87
CA PHE A 335 -5.87 -28.57 -4.72
C PHE A 335 -6.58 -29.03 -3.44
N ASP A 336 -7.79 -28.53 -3.19
CA ASP A 336 -8.61 -28.93 -2.03
C ASP A 336 -8.89 -30.45 -2.03
N MET A 337 -9.26 -31.00 -3.19
CA MET A 337 -9.49 -32.43 -3.36
C MET A 337 -8.22 -33.26 -3.11
N GLU A 338 -7.07 -32.79 -3.56
CA GLU A 338 -5.81 -33.49 -3.37
C GLU A 338 -5.32 -33.42 -1.92
N GLU A 339 -5.50 -32.29 -1.23
CA GLU A 339 -5.24 -32.18 0.20
C GLU A 339 -6.12 -33.14 0.99
N GLU A 340 -7.41 -33.25 0.66
CA GLU A 340 -8.29 -34.25 1.26
C GLU A 340 -7.81 -35.67 0.99
N TRP A 341 -7.34 -35.97 -0.23
CA TRP A 341 -6.81 -37.29 -0.57
C TRP A 341 -5.51 -37.60 0.17
N ILE A 342 -4.65 -36.61 0.34
CA ILE A 342 -3.39 -36.74 1.07
C ILE A 342 -3.67 -36.95 2.56
N GLN A 343 -4.59 -36.17 3.16
CA GLN A 343 -5.01 -36.37 4.55
C GLN A 343 -5.64 -37.75 4.75
N LYS A 344 -6.54 -38.18 3.86
CA LYS A 344 -7.20 -39.50 3.97
C LYS A 344 -6.28 -40.70 3.70
N LYS A 345 -5.24 -40.58 2.86
CA LYS A 345 -4.33 -41.70 2.53
C LYS A 345 -3.06 -41.78 3.38
N PHE A 346 -2.59 -40.68 3.96
CA PHE A 346 -1.25 -40.62 4.58
C PHE A 346 -1.27 -40.46 6.11
N GLU A 347 -2.42 -40.57 6.80
CA GLU A 347 -2.49 -40.64 8.27
C GLU A 347 -1.63 -41.76 8.89
N HIS A 348 -1.18 -42.74 8.10
CA HIS A 348 -0.47 -43.92 8.59
C HIS A 348 1.00 -44.02 8.15
N LEU A 349 1.53 -43.03 7.40
CA LEU A 349 2.93 -43.06 6.98
C LEU A 349 3.79 -42.12 7.85
N PRO A 350 4.97 -42.57 8.30
CA PRO A 350 5.84 -41.76 9.15
C PRO A 350 6.27 -40.50 8.38
N LYS A 351 6.00 -39.34 8.96
CA LYS A 351 6.45 -38.04 8.44
C LYS A 351 7.99 -37.99 8.45
N GLN A 352 8.62 -38.17 7.29
CA GLN A 352 10.04 -37.85 7.14
C GLN A 352 10.20 -36.35 6.93
N SER A 353 10.66 -35.64 7.96
CA SER A 353 11.14 -34.27 7.83
C SER A 353 12.51 -34.26 7.15
N GLY A 354 12.56 -33.78 5.91
CA GLY A 354 13.83 -33.57 5.20
C GLY A 354 14.67 -32.48 5.86
N PHE A 355 15.83 -32.86 6.41
CA PHE A 355 16.86 -31.91 6.81
C PHE A 355 17.56 -31.37 5.55
N GLY A 356 17.19 -30.16 5.11
CA GLY A 356 17.98 -29.41 4.15
C GLY A 356 19.34 -29.06 4.75
N LYS A 357 20.41 -29.65 4.22
CA LYS A 357 21.80 -29.28 4.53
C LYS A 357 22.01 -27.79 4.25
N ARG A 358 22.48 -27.07 5.27
CA ARG A 358 23.12 -25.76 5.11
C ARG A 358 24.30 -25.91 4.15
N ARG A 359 24.33 -25.10 3.10
CA ARG A 359 25.54 -24.67 2.41
C ARG A 359 25.52 -23.16 2.36
#